data_AF-A0A933ICH9-F1
#
_entry.id   AF-A0A933ICH9-F1
#
_cell.length_a   1.000
_cell.length_b   1.000
_cell.length_c   1.000
_cell.angle_alpha   90.00
_cell.angle_beta   90.00
_cell.angle_gamma   90.00
#
_symmetry.space_group_name_H-M   'P 1'
#
loop_
_entity.id
_entity.type
_entity.pdbx_description
1 polymer ?
#
loop_
_entity_poly.entity_id
_entity_poly.type
_entity_poly.pdbx_seq_one_letter_code
_entity_poly.pdbx_strand_id
1 'polypeptide(L)' 'MTAYFLGRAGRVVIALFVVSVVAFLLLHATPGDPITTMLGPDATPQMAEDVRHRLGLDLPLHRQYITWIGQVV' A
#
# COMPACT_ATOMS: atom_id res chain seq x y z
N MET A 1 0.23 -18.34 -31.93
CA MET A 1 -0.32 -17.01 -31.59
C MET A 1 -0.52 -16.82 -30.08
N THR A 2 -1.10 -17.80 -29.36
CA THR A 2 -1.29 -17.78 -27.90
C THR A 2 -0.02 -17.55 -27.07
N ALA A 3 1.12 -18.14 -27.43
CA ALA A 3 2.40 -17.91 -26.75
C ALA A 3 2.90 -16.46 -26.84
N TYR A 4 2.58 -15.75 -27.94
CA TYR A 4 2.95 -14.35 -28.11
C TYR A 4 2.09 -13.42 -27.24
N PHE A 5 0.80 -13.75 -27.09
CA PHE A 5 -0.10 -13.07 -26.16
C PHE A 5 0.28 -13.33 -24.69
N LEU A 6 0.68 -14.55 -24.33
CA LEU A 6 1.20 -14.86 -22.98
C LEU A 6 2.47 -14.08 -22.65
N GLY A 7 3.42 -14.01 -23.58
CA GLY A 7 4.65 -13.23 -23.40
C GLY A 7 4.41 -11.72 -23.34
N ARG A 8 3.33 -11.22 -23.93
CA ARG A 8 2.93 -9.80 -23.83
C ARG A 8 2.17 -9.52 -22.54
N ALA A 9 1.25 -10.39 -22.13
CA ALA A 9 0.50 -10.28 -20.89
C ALA A 9 1.44 -10.33 -19.67
N GLY A 10 2.41 -11.24 -19.65
CA GLY A 10 3.40 -11.33 -18.57
C GLY A 10 4.22 -10.05 -18.40
N ARG A 11 4.64 -9.41 -19.49
CA ARG A 11 5.36 -8.12 -19.45
C ARG A 11 4.50 -6.99 -18.88
N VAL A 12 3.22 -6.94 -19.24
CA VAL A 12 2.28 -5.95 -18.69
C VAL A 12 2.05 -6.18 -17.20
N VAL A 13 1.84 -7.43 -16.76
CA VAL A 13 1.65 -7.77 -15.35
C VAL A 13 2.89 -7.39 -14.52
N ILE A 14 4.09 -7.70 -15.01
CA ILE A 14 5.34 -7.30 -14.33
C ILE A 14 5.46 -5.79 -14.24
N ALA A 15 5.19 -5.07 -15.34
CA ALA A 15 5.26 -3.61 -15.33
C ALA A 15 4.26 -3.00 -14.33
N LEU A 16 3.01 -3.48 -14.33
CA LEU A 16 1.99 -3.05 -13.38
C LEU A 16 2.39 -3.36 -11.94
N PHE A 17 2.95 -4.54 -11.69
CA PHE A 17 3.45 -4.93 -10.37
C PHE A 17 4.59 -4.03 -9.88
N VAL A 18 5.55 -3.70 -10.76
CA VAL A 18 6.63 -2.78 -10.41
C VAL A 18 6.09 -1.39 -10.10
N VAL A 19 5.18 -0.86 -10.93
CA VAL A 19 4.55 0.44 -10.71
C VAL A 19 3.76 0.45 -9.40
N SER A 20 3.02 -0.61 -9.08
CA SER A 20 2.25 -0.70 -7.83
C SER A 20 3.16 -0.75 -6.60
N VAL A 21 4.27 -1.50 -6.66
CA VAL A 21 5.27 -1.52 -5.57
C VAL A 21 5.89 -0.14 -5.39
N VAL A 22 6.29 0.54 -6.48
CA VAL A 22 6.86 1.88 -6.41
C VAL A 22 5.85 2.88 -5.83
N ALA A 23 4.60 2.85 -6.28
CA ALA A 23 3.54 3.72 -5.74
C ALA A 23 3.31 3.47 -4.24
N PHE A 24 3.26 2.21 -3.81
CA PHE A 24 3.13 1.83 -2.41
C PHE A 24 4.30 2.37 -1.57
N LEU A 25 5.53 2.22 -2.05
CA LEU A 25 6.72 2.73 -1.38
C LEU A 25 6.75 4.26 -1.31
N LEU A 26 6.32 4.96 -2.37
CA LEU A 26 6.23 6.42 -2.37
C LEU A 26 5.20 6.93 -1.34
N LEU A 27 4.05 6.25 -1.23
CA LEU A 27 3.06 6.55 -0.19
C LEU A 27 3.63 6.33 1.22
N HIS A 28 4.37 5.24 1.44
CA HIS A 28 5.01 4.95 2.73
C HIS A 28 6.21 5.87 3.05
N ALA A 29 6.91 6.34 2.02
CA ALA A 29 8.04 7.25 2.16
C ALA A 29 7.61 8.72 2.32
N THR A 30 6.32 9.02 2.11
CA THR A 30 5.80 10.38 2.28
C THR A 30 5.96 10.79 3.74
N PRO A 31 6.70 11.88 4.03
CA PRO A 31 6.90 12.34 5.40
C PRO A 31 5.58 12.94 5.91
N GLY A 32 4.92 12.20 6.79
CA GLY A 32 3.64 12.56 7.37
C GLY A 32 2.91 11.28 7.75
N ASP A 33 2.59 11.11 9.03
CA ASP A 33 1.79 9.97 9.44
C ASP A 33 0.36 10.19 8.89
N PRO A 34 -0.14 9.35 7.96
CA PRO A 34 -1.52 9.48 7.49
C PRO A 34 -2.50 9.45 8.65
N ILE A 35 -2.14 8.81 9.77
CA ILE A 35 -2.93 8.79 10.99
C ILE A 35 -2.99 10.17 11.65
N THR A 36 -1.89 10.92 11.73
CA THR A 36 -1.93 12.27 12.32
C THR A 36 -2.68 13.25 11.42
N THR A 37 -2.64 13.03 10.10
CA THR A 37 -3.44 13.80 9.14
C THR A 37 -4.93 13.44 9.21
N MET A 38 -5.26 12.16 9.40
CA MET A 38 -6.65 11.68 9.53
C MET A 38 -7.30 12.08 10.86
N LEU A 39 -6.57 11.99 11.97
CA LEU A 39 -7.08 12.31 13.30
C LEU A 39 -7.09 13.82 13.59
N GLY A 40 -6.33 14.60 12.83
CA GLY A 40 -6.23 16.05 13.02
C GLY A 40 -5.42 16.45 14.26
N PRO A 41 -5.41 17.75 14.60
CA PRO A 41 -4.57 18.29 15.67
C PRO A 41 -4.92 17.82 17.10
N ASP A 42 -6.12 17.26 17.30
CA ASP A 42 -6.57 16.72 18.60
C ASP A 42 -6.21 15.23 18.80
N ALA A 43 -5.41 14.65 17.90
CA ALA A 43 -5.01 13.25 17.97
C ALA A 43 -4.18 12.97 19.22
N THR A 44 -4.74 12.20 20.17
CA THR A 44 -3.95 11.64 21.26
C THR A 44 -3.05 10.51 20.73
N PRO A 45 -1.87 10.26 21.33
CA PRO A 45 -0.99 9.16 20.92
C PRO A 45 -1.69 7.80 20.96
N GLN A 46 -2.62 7.61 21.90
CA GLN A 46 -3.40 6.38 22.04
C GLN A 46 -4.40 6.19 20.89
N MET A 47 -5.09 7.26 20.47
CA MET A 47 -5.97 7.20 19.30
C MET A 47 -5.18 6.89 18.02
N ALA A 48 -3.97 7.44 17.90
CA ALA A 48 -3.10 7.15 16.76
C ALA A 48 -2.69 5.67 16.71
N GLU A 49 -2.31 5.08 17.85
CA GLU A 49 -1.94 3.67 17.92
C GLU A 49 -3.14 2.74 17.64
N ASP A 50 -4.32 3.05 18.17
CA ASP A 50 -5.55 2.30 17.90
C ASP A 50 -5.91 2.32 16.41
N VAL A 51 -5.80 3.48 15.77
CA VAL A 51 -6.02 3.62 14.33
C VAL A 51 -4.95 2.86 13.55
N ARG A 52 -3.68 2.92 13.97
CA ARG A 52 -2.57 2.19 13.35
C ARG A 52 -2.85 0.70 13.33
N HIS A 53 -3.29 0.18 14.47
CA HIS A 53 -3.59 -1.23 14.64
C HIS A 53 -4.82 -1.68 13.84
N ARG A 54 -5.87 -0.84 13.79
CA ARG A 54 -7.08 -1.10 12.99
C ARG A 54 -6.80 -1.08 11.48
N LEU A 55 -5.90 -0.21 11.03
CA LEU A 55 -5.49 -0.12 9.64
C LEU A 55 -4.42 -1.16 9.27
N GLY A 56 -3.90 -1.92 10.24
CA GLY A 56 -2.86 -2.92 10.00
C GLY A 56 -1.51 -2.32 9.61
N LEU A 57 -1.28 -1.04 9.94
CA LEU A 57 -0.03 -0.32 9.67
C LEU A 57 1.12 -0.77 10.59
N ASP A 58 0.81 -1.57 11.61
CA ASP A 58 1.71 -2.32 12.49
C ASP A 58 2.23 -3.63 11.88
N LEU A 59 1.60 -4.12 10.80
CA LEU A 59 1.98 -5.36 10.14
C LEU A 59 3.28 -5.19 9.32
N PRO A 60 4.01 -6.28 9.01
CA PRO A 60 5.17 -6.19 8.13
C PRO A 60 4.78 -5.70 6.72
N LEU A 61 5.68 -4.96 6.05
CA LEU A 61 5.42 -4.27 4.77
C LEU A 61 4.81 -5.15 3.68
N HIS A 62 5.19 -6.43 3.60
CA HIS A 62 4.60 -7.35 2.62
C HIS A 62 3.11 -7.61 2.87
N ARG A 63 2.67 -7.67 4.14
CA ARG A 63 1.24 -7.78 4.47
C ARG A 63 0.51 -6.47 4.20
N GLN A 64 1.11 -5.33 4.54
CA GLN A 64 0.53 -4.02 4.22
C GLN A 64 0.32 -3.86 2.71
N TYR A 65 1.28 -4.29 1.90
CA TYR A 65 1.18 -4.27 0.44
C TYR A 65 0.05 -5.17 -0.09
N ILE A 66 -0.06 -6.41 0.44
CA ILE A 66 -1.13 -7.35 0.04
C ILE A 66 -2.51 -6.80 0.43
N THR A 67 -2.66 -6.24 1.64
CA THR A 67 -3.92 -5.63 2.07
C THR A 67 -4.25 -4.40 1.22
N TRP A 68 -3.26 -3.55 0.93
CA TRP A 68 -3.43 -2.38 0.09
C TRP A 68 -3.89 -2.74 -1.33
N ILE A 69 -3.21 -3.68 -1.99
CA ILE A 69 -3.59 -4.09 -3.35
C ILE A 69 -4.93 -4.84 -3.39
N GLY A 70 -5.27 -5.59 -2.33
CA GLY A 70 -6.56 -6.29 -2.20
C GLY A 70 -7.74 -5.40 -1.81
N GLN A 71 -7.49 -4.17 -1.31
CA GLN A 71 -8.51 -3.14 -1.08
C GLN A 71 -8.70 -2.22 -2.29
N VAL A 72 -7.73 -2.17 -3.21
CA VAL A 72 -7.77 -1.35 -4.44
C VAL A 72 -8.58 -2.03 -5.56
N VAL A 73 -8.75 -3.35 -5.52
CA VAL A 73 -9.54 -4.16 -6.48
C VAL A 73 -10.87 -4.57 -5.87
#